data_AF-A0A1G7HBH6-F1
#
_entry.id   AF-A0A1G7HBH6-F1
#
_cell.length_a   1.000
_cell.length_b   1.000
_cell.length_c   1.000
_cell.angle_alpha   90.00
_cell.angle_beta   90.00
_cell.angle_gamma   90.00
#
_symmetry.space_group_name_H-M   'P 1'
#
loop_
_entity.id
_entity.type
_entity.pdbx_description
1 polymer ?
#
loop_
_entity_poly.entity_id
_entity_poly.type
_entity_poly.pdbx_seq_one_letter_code
_entity_poly.pdbx_strand_id
1 'polypeptide(L)'
;MNAKSALLDELGLLYGEEYRALRASAELFIPHSMPCFPSSLLDQYFDETEEHLLRLEDLFDYLECSHDHAITPTAKAKYPGIVMPGTLFVVERTSRSADPIDAFLLLDHSILSYYRASLSQARAFGRRKVVEVLFQGFHEKVAMQQRFSDRLLTDHDSLYSREVDRMEHPTLLESGGFR
;
A
#
# COMPACT_ATOMS: atom_id res chain seq x y z
N MET A 1 21.85 13.47 -17.01
CA MET A 1 21.05 13.43 -15.77
C MET A 1 21.95 13.04 -14.61
N ASN A 2 21.84 13.70 -13.46
CA ASN A 2 22.58 13.33 -12.24
C ASN A 2 21.85 12.18 -11.54
N ALA A 3 22.54 11.07 -11.24
CA ALA A 3 21.97 9.89 -10.59
C ALA A 3 21.30 10.21 -9.23
N LYS A 4 21.83 11.19 -8.49
CA LYS A 4 21.21 11.68 -7.24
C LYS A 4 19.83 12.32 -7.50
N SER A 5 19.72 13.14 -8.55
CA SER A 5 18.45 13.81 -8.89
C SER A 5 17.39 12.80 -9.31
N ALA A 6 17.76 11.85 -10.18
CA ALA A 6 16.84 10.81 -10.62
C ALA A 6 16.34 9.95 -9.44
N LEU A 7 17.23 9.62 -8.50
CA LEU A 7 16.84 8.93 -7.27
C LEU A 7 15.87 9.77 -6.42
N LEU A 8 16.14 11.05 -6.21
CA LEU A 8 15.25 11.92 -5.42
C LEU A 8 13.87 12.07 -6.06
N ASP A 9 13.80 12.12 -7.40
CA ASP A 9 12.54 12.18 -8.14
C ASP A 9 11.72 10.89 -7.90
N GLU A 10 12.35 9.71 -8.03
CA GLU A 10 11.67 8.41 -7.77
C GLU A 10 11.25 8.24 -6.30
N LEU A 11 12.10 8.65 -5.35
CA LEU A 11 11.77 8.64 -3.93
C LEU A 11 10.58 9.55 -3.61
N GLY A 12 10.48 10.70 -4.28
CA GLY A 12 9.34 11.62 -4.13
C GLY A 12 8.03 10.99 -4.61
N LEU A 13 8.07 10.25 -5.72
CA LEU A 13 6.91 9.51 -6.22
C LEU A 13 6.50 8.37 -5.27
N LEU A 14 7.48 7.60 -4.78
CA LEU A 14 7.25 6.53 -3.82
C LEU A 14 6.61 7.07 -2.53
N TYR A 15 7.19 8.11 -1.94
CA TYR A 15 6.66 8.79 -0.76
C TYR A 15 5.21 9.26 -0.98
N GLY A 16 4.93 9.84 -2.16
CA GLY A 16 3.59 10.30 -2.51
C GLY A 16 2.55 9.18 -2.65
N GLU A 17 2.93 7.97 -3.06
CA GLU A 17 2.00 6.82 -3.06
C GLU A 17 1.83 6.24 -1.65
N GLU A 18 2.90 6.10 -0.85
CA GLU A 18 2.79 5.63 0.54
C GLU A 18 1.91 6.57 1.38
N TYR A 19 2.03 7.88 1.18
CA TYR A 19 1.17 8.85 1.85
C TYR A 19 -0.30 8.73 1.44
N ARG A 20 -0.55 8.42 0.16
CA ARG A 20 -1.92 8.15 -0.34
C ARG A 20 -2.48 6.87 0.28
N ALA A 21 -1.66 5.83 0.42
CA ALA A 21 -2.03 4.59 1.10
C ALA A 21 -2.36 4.80 2.58
N LEU A 22 -1.57 5.61 3.28
CA LEU A 22 -1.85 5.97 4.68
C LEU A 22 -3.18 6.74 4.80
N ARG A 23 -3.44 7.70 3.92
CA ARG A 23 -4.71 8.44 3.92
C ARG A 23 -5.90 7.55 3.57
N ALA A 24 -5.78 6.68 2.57
CA ALA A 24 -6.84 5.77 2.16
C ALA A 24 -7.20 4.78 3.28
N SER A 25 -6.20 4.24 3.98
CA SER A 25 -6.43 3.39 5.15
C SER A 25 -7.11 4.17 6.28
N ALA A 26 -6.64 5.37 6.63
CA ALA A 26 -7.27 6.23 7.64
C ALA A 26 -8.73 6.60 7.32
N GLU A 27 -9.07 6.83 6.05
CA GLU A 27 -10.45 7.14 5.63
C GLU A 27 -11.36 5.91 5.75
N LEU A 28 -10.82 4.70 5.54
CA LEU A 28 -11.54 3.44 5.71
C LEU A 28 -11.67 2.99 7.17
N PHE A 29 -10.86 3.55 8.08
CA PHE A 29 -10.99 3.39 9.53
C PHE A 29 -12.25 4.06 10.13
N ILE A 30 -12.90 4.96 9.39
CA ILE A 30 -14.10 5.64 9.89
C ILE A 30 -15.22 4.58 10.07
N PRO A 31 -15.89 4.48 11.24
CA PRO A 31 -16.36 3.21 11.81
C PRO A 31 -17.59 2.56 11.15
N HIS A 32 -17.93 2.86 9.90
CA HIS A 32 -19.25 2.58 9.34
C HIS A 32 -19.32 1.94 7.95
N SER A 33 -18.22 1.59 7.28
CA SER A 33 -18.31 1.29 5.84
C SER A 33 -18.08 -0.16 5.39
N MET A 34 -17.45 -1.07 6.15
CA MET A 34 -17.14 -2.41 5.61
C MET A 34 -17.23 -3.54 6.67
N PRO A 35 -18.36 -4.25 6.79
CA PRO A 35 -18.50 -5.42 7.69
C PRO A 35 -17.56 -6.60 7.36
N CYS A 36 -16.91 -6.57 6.19
CA CYS A 36 -16.13 -7.65 5.62
C CYS A 36 -14.61 -7.41 5.61
N PHE A 37 -14.11 -6.23 6.01
CA PHE A 37 -12.67 -5.98 6.08
C PHE A 37 -12.14 -6.24 7.51
N PRO A 38 -11.15 -7.11 7.71
CA PRO A 38 -10.61 -7.36 9.04
C PRO A 38 -9.88 -6.11 9.55
N SER A 39 -10.40 -5.49 10.60
CA SER A 39 -9.80 -4.28 11.19
C SER A 39 -8.32 -4.47 11.51
N SER A 40 -7.94 -5.65 12.01
CA SER A 40 -6.53 -5.97 12.33
C SER A 40 -5.59 -5.94 11.13
N LEU A 41 -6.07 -6.25 9.92
CA LEU A 41 -5.25 -6.19 8.71
C LEU A 41 -5.11 -4.74 8.21
N LEU A 42 -6.16 -3.93 8.38
CA LEU A 42 -6.10 -2.49 8.12
C LEU A 42 -5.18 -1.77 9.11
N ASP A 43 -5.24 -2.14 10.39
CA ASP A 43 -4.37 -1.62 11.46
C ASP A 43 -2.90 -1.88 11.10
N GLN A 44 -2.56 -3.14 10.76
CA GLN A 44 -1.20 -3.49 10.34
C GLN A 44 -0.77 -2.74 9.07
N TYR A 45 -1.67 -2.59 8.10
CA TYR A 45 -1.40 -1.84 6.88
C TYR A 45 -1.05 -0.38 7.20
N PHE A 46 -1.83 0.25 8.07
CA PHE A 46 -1.64 1.63 8.48
C PHE A 46 -0.29 1.80 9.20
N ASP A 47 -0.04 0.99 10.23
CA ASP A 47 1.18 1.08 11.05
C ASP A 47 2.45 0.87 10.20
N GLU A 48 2.45 -0.15 9.35
CA GLU A 48 3.60 -0.43 8.48
C GLU A 48 3.79 0.65 7.41
N THR A 49 2.71 1.20 6.85
CA THR A 49 2.80 2.31 5.87
C THR A 49 3.32 3.59 6.53
N GLU A 50 2.94 3.86 7.79
CA GLU A 50 3.50 4.96 8.58
C GLU A 50 5.00 4.77 8.81
N GLU A 51 5.44 3.56 9.18
CA GLU A 51 6.87 3.26 9.33
C GLU A 51 7.64 3.43 8.01
N HIS A 52 7.04 3.03 6.88
CA HIS A 52 7.64 3.21 5.55
C HIS A 52 7.85 4.69 5.24
N LEU A 53 6.87 5.54 5.54
CA LEU A 53 6.98 6.99 5.37
C LEU A 53 8.10 7.58 6.23
N LEU A 54 8.18 7.22 7.50
CA LEU A 54 9.25 7.69 8.40
C LEU A 54 10.64 7.31 7.88
N ARG A 55 10.81 6.08 7.39
CA ARG A 55 12.09 5.64 6.80
C ARG A 55 12.42 6.35 5.49
N LEU A 56 11.41 6.72 4.70
CA LEU A 56 11.61 7.55 3.50
C LEU A 56 12.02 8.98 3.86
N GLU A 57 11.44 9.57 4.91
CA GLU A 57 11.87 10.87 5.45
C GLU A 57 13.34 10.83 5.90
N ASP A 58 13.72 9.81 6.66
CA ASP A 58 15.12 9.59 7.08
C ASP A 58 16.07 9.44 5.88
N LEU A 59 15.61 8.83 4.78
CA LEU A 59 16.37 8.71 3.55
C LEU A 59 16.55 10.06 2.85
N PHE A 60 15.51 10.90 2.79
CA PHE A 60 15.63 12.26 2.26
C PHE A 60 16.66 13.06 3.06
N ASP A 61 16.57 13.04 4.39
CA ASP A 61 17.53 13.72 5.26
C ASP A 61 18.96 13.19 5.05
N TYR A 62 19.13 11.87 4.96
CA TYR A 62 20.43 11.25 4.69
C TYR A 62 21.02 11.67 3.33
N LEU A 63 20.18 11.76 2.28
CA LEU A 63 20.59 12.16 0.95
C LEU A 63 20.91 13.67 0.85
N GLU A 64 20.24 14.49 1.64
CA GLU A 64 20.49 15.93 1.76
C GLU A 64 21.67 16.26 2.71
N CYS A 65 22.06 15.35 3.60
CA CYS A 65 23.19 15.52 4.53
C CYS A 65 24.57 15.09 3.99
N SER A 66 24.73 14.72 2.72
CA SER A 66 26.04 14.35 2.15
C SER A 66 26.98 15.58 1.94
N HIS A 67 27.48 16.11 3.06
CA HIS A 67 28.64 16.95 3.41
C HIS A 67 29.38 17.86 2.39
N ASP A 68 28.80 18.20 1.24
CA ASP A 68 29.27 19.33 0.42
C ASP A 68 28.07 20.04 -0.20
N HIS A 69 27.27 20.71 0.63
CA HIS A 69 26.73 22.05 0.37
C HIS A 69 25.77 22.44 1.47
N ALA A 70 25.87 23.71 1.83
CA ALA A 70 25.13 24.40 2.86
C ALA A 70 23.61 24.14 2.79
N ILE A 71 23.07 23.81 3.97
CA ILE A 71 21.83 24.32 4.55
C ILE A 71 20.85 24.91 3.51
N THR A 72 19.83 24.13 3.18
CA THR A 72 18.47 24.67 3.10
C THR A 72 17.47 23.58 3.49
N PRO A 73 16.58 23.83 4.47
CA PRO A 73 15.51 22.91 4.82
C PRO A 73 14.44 23.01 3.72
N THR A 74 14.54 22.21 2.67
CA THR A 74 13.60 22.29 1.53
C THR A 74 12.87 21.02 1.18
N ALA A 75 13.16 19.85 1.77
CA ALA A 75 12.39 18.64 1.47
C ALA A 75 10.89 18.81 1.78
N LYS A 76 10.53 19.39 2.95
CA LYS A 76 9.12 19.69 3.30
C LYS A 76 8.44 20.73 2.41
N ALA A 77 9.20 21.61 1.75
CA ALA A 77 8.67 22.69 0.90
C ALA A 77 8.72 22.37 -0.61
N LYS A 78 9.50 21.36 -1.03
CA LYS A 78 9.63 20.97 -2.45
C LYS A 78 8.69 19.84 -2.85
N TYR A 79 8.16 19.09 -1.87
CA TYR A 79 7.14 18.06 -2.09
C TYR A 79 5.79 18.31 -1.35
N PRO A 80 5.29 19.54 -1.15
CA PRO A 80 3.95 19.77 -0.63
C PRO A 80 2.95 19.51 -1.76
N GLY A 81 2.50 18.27 -1.86
CA GLY A 81 1.47 17.91 -2.82
C GLY A 81 1.95 17.95 -4.28
N ILE A 82 2.80 16.98 -4.67
CA ILE A 82 2.71 16.51 -6.04
C ILE A 82 1.32 15.89 -6.18
N VAL A 83 0.38 16.70 -6.66
CA VAL A 83 -0.93 16.27 -7.12
C VAL A 83 -0.68 15.30 -8.28
N MET A 84 -0.70 14.01 -7.98
CA MET A 84 -0.66 12.93 -8.95
C MET A 84 -2.07 12.34 -9.07
N PRO A 85 -2.78 12.58 -10.19
CA PRO A 85 -4.12 12.07 -10.40
C PRO A 85 -4.05 10.58 -10.75
N GLY A 86 -4.46 9.71 -9.84
CA GLY A 86 -4.51 8.27 -10.15
C GLY A 86 -5.15 7.42 -9.06
N THR A 87 -4.51 7.30 -7.90
CA THR A 87 -4.89 6.28 -6.90
C THR A 87 -6.10 6.65 -6.03
N LEU A 88 -6.33 7.94 -5.73
CA LEU A 88 -7.59 8.37 -5.08
C LEU A 88 -8.82 8.06 -5.95
N PHE A 89 -8.68 8.14 -7.28
CA PHE A 89 -9.77 7.82 -8.21
C PHE A 89 -10.12 6.33 -8.23
N VAL A 90 -9.15 5.46 -7.91
CA VAL A 90 -9.38 4.02 -7.81
C VAL A 90 -10.13 3.71 -6.53
N VAL A 91 -9.69 4.20 -5.36
CA VAL A 91 -10.37 3.97 -4.07
C VAL A 91 -11.77 4.60 -4.03
N GLU A 92 -11.94 5.83 -4.55
CA GLU A 92 -13.25 6.48 -4.62
C GLU A 92 -14.22 5.76 -5.57
N ARG A 93 -13.75 5.13 -6.65
CA ARG A 93 -14.61 4.39 -7.59
C ARG A 93 -14.82 2.92 -7.23
N THR A 94 -13.83 2.25 -6.66
CA THR A 94 -13.98 0.86 -6.18
C THR A 94 -14.93 0.80 -5.00
N SER A 95 -15.04 1.85 -4.17
CA SER A 95 -16.05 1.94 -3.11
C SER A 95 -17.52 1.79 -3.57
N ARG A 96 -17.79 1.89 -4.89
CA ARG A 96 -19.14 1.70 -5.45
C ARG A 96 -19.40 0.30 -6.05
N SER A 97 -18.38 -0.54 -6.26
CA SER A 97 -18.60 -1.87 -6.88
C SER A 97 -17.50 -2.93 -6.70
N ALA A 98 -16.38 -2.64 -6.02
CA ALA A 98 -15.25 -3.56 -5.88
C ALA A 98 -14.82 -3.70 -4.41
N ASP A 99 -14.32 -4.88 -4.06
CA ASP A 99 -13.85 -5.23 -2.71
C ASP A 99 -12.75 -4.24 -2.30
N PRO A 100 -12.78 -3.65 -1.09
CA PRO A 100 -11.69 -2.80 -0.60
C PRO A 100 -10.33 -3.48 -0.66
N ILE A 101 -10.28 -4.81 -0.50
CA ILE A 101 -9.04 -5.57 -0.60
C ILE A 101 -8.45 -5.44 -2.01
N ASP A 102 -9.27 -5.49 -3.07
CA ASP A 102 -8.80 -5.28 -4.44
C ASP A 102 -8.20 -3.87 -4.64
N ALA A 103 -8.80 -2.86 -4.01
CA ALA A 103 -8.30 -1.49 -4.08
C ALA A 103 -6.91 -1.36 -3.42
N PHE A 104 -6.72 -1.99 -2.25
CA PHE A 104 -5.41 -2.03 -1.58
C PHE A 104 -4.38 -2.87 -2.36
N LEU A 105 -4.79 -3.98 -2.96
CA LEU A 105 -3.89 -4.78 -3.80
C LEU A 105 -3.38 -3.99 -5.02
N LEU A 106 -4.26 -3.23 -5.67
CA LEU A 106 -3.89 -2.35 -6.79
C LEU A 106 -2.97 -1.22 -6.33
N LEU A 107 -3.23 -0.64 -5.17
CA LEU A 107 -2.39 0.39 -4.57
C LEU A 107 -1.00 -0.14 -4.20
N ASP A 108 -0.92 -1.32 -3.59
CA ASP A 108 0.37 -1.95 -3.26
C ASP A 108 1.15 -2.30 -4.53
N HIS A 109 0.47 -2.70 -5.60
CA HIS A 109 1.12 -2.97 -6.88
C HIS A 109 1.77 -1.72 -7.49
N SER A 110 1.14 -0.54 -7.37
CA SER A 110 1.75 0.71 -7.81
C SER A 110 2.95 1.08 -6.93
N ILE A 111 2.81 1.00 -5.61
CA ILE A 111 3.89 1.28 -4.64
C ILE A 111 5.11 0.38 -4.90
N LEU A 112 4.89 -0.93 -5.10
CA LEU A 112 5.95 -1.88 -5.42
C LEU A 112 6.69 -1.53 -6.71
N SER A 113 6.00 -0.96 -7.69
CA SER A 113 6.61 -0.48 -8.93
C SER A 113 7.56 0.71 -8.66
N TYR A 114 7.15 1.64 -7.79
CA TYR A 114 7.99 2.77 -7.38
C TYR A 114 9.18 2.34 -6.51
N TYR A 115 9.03 1.34 -5.63
CA TYR A 115 10.17 0.75 -4.93
C TYR A 115 11.20 0.16 -5.90
N ARG A 116 10.75 -0.56 -6.93
CA ARG A 116 11.65 -1.13 -7.95
C ARG A 116 12.40 -0.05 -8.73
N ALA A 117 11.69 1.02 -9.12
CA ALA A 117 12.30 2.17 -9.80
C ALA A 117 13.33 2.86 -8.88
N SER A 118 12.96 3.15 -7.64
CA SER A 118 13.83 3.75 -6.63
C SER A 118 15.05 2.89 -6.34
N LEU A 119 14.90 1.56 -6.22
CA LEU A 119 16.01 0.62 -6.04
C LEU A 119 16.99 0.63 -7.22
N SER A 120 16.47 0.72 -8.45
CA SER A 120 17.30 0.82 -9.65
C SER A 120 18.15 2.10 -9.61
N GLN A 121 17.53 3.25 -9.29
CA GLN A 121 18.25 4.51 -9.16
C GLN A 121 19.23 4.52 -7.97
N ALA A 122 18.86 3.91 -6.84
CA ALA A 122 19.71 3.84 -5.65
C ALA A 122 20.97 3.02 -5.91
N ARG A 123 20.85 1.92 -6.67
CA ARG A 123 22.00 1.12 -7.13
C ARG A 123 22.90 1.92 -8.06
N ALA A 124 22.32 2.65 -9.02
CA ALA A 124 23.07 3.52 -9.92
C ALA A 124 23.78 4.68 -9.18
N PHE A 125 23.16 5.19 -8.11
CA PHE A 125 23.76 6.23 -7.25
C PHE A 125 24.88 5.67 -6.34
N GLY A 126 24.91 4.36 -6.09
CA GLY A 126 26.00 3.69 -5.37
C GLY A 126 25.98 3.86 -3.85
N ARG A 127 24.84 4.23 -3.25
CA ARG A 127 24.71 4.36 -1.79
C ARG A 127 24.06 3.12 -1.18
N ARG A 128 24.90 2.24 -0.63
CA ARG A 128 24.50 0.99 0.00
C ARG A 128 23.35 1.15 1.02
N LYS A 129 23.45 2.11 1.95
CA LYS A 129 22.40 2.39 2.95
C LYS A 129 21.03 2.65 2.30
N VAL A 130 20.99 3.41 1.22
CA VAL A 130 19.73 3.72 0.51
C VAL A 130 19.15 2.47 -0.12
N VAL A 131 20.01 1.65 -0.74
CA VAL A 131 19.59 0.36 -1.32
C VAL A 131 19.06 -0.57 -0.24
N GLU A 132 19.71 -0.66 0.92
CA GLU A 132 19.29 -1.52 2.04
C GLU A 132 17.91 -1.11 2.58
N VAL A 133 17.69 0.19 2.85
CA VAL A 133 16.39 0.68 3.35
C VAL A 133 15.28 0.47 2.32
N LEU A 134 15.52 0.80 1.05
CA LEU A 134 14.53 0.59 0.00
C LEU A 134 14.23 -0.89 -0.24
N PHE A 135 15.23 -1.76 -0.09
CA PHE A 135 15.05 -3.19 -0.28
C PHE A 135 14.24 -3.80 0.86
N GLN A 136 14.49 -3.35 2.10
CA GLN A 136 13.67 -3.72 3.25
C GLN A 136 12.22 -3.29 3.06
N GLY A 137 11.97 -2.01 2.75
CA GLY A 137 10.61 -1.50 2.52
C GLY A 137 9.89 -2.25 1.39
N PHE A 138 10.59 -2.56 0.29
CA PHE A 138 10.06 -3.38 -0.79
C PHE A 138 9.60 -4.76 -0.30
N HIS A 139 10.42 -5.45 0.50
CA HIS A 139 10.07 -6.79 0.99
C HIS A 139 8.90 -6.78 1.97
N GLU A 140 8.85 -5.78 2.85
CA GLU A 140 7.71 -5.60 3.77
C GLU A 140 6.42 -5.32 2.99
N LYS A 141 6.48 -4.47 1.95
CA LYS A 141 5.32 -4.21 1.09
C LYS A 141 4.87 -5.44 0.30
N VAL A 142 5.80 -6.30 -0.15
CA VAL A 142 5.47 -7.61 -0.76
C VAL A 142 4.77 -8.51 0.26
N ALA A 143 5.26 -8.57 1.50
CA ALA A 143 4.63 -9.39 2.55
C ALA A 143 3.23 -8.89 2.93
N MET A 144 3.02 -7.58 2.90
CA MET A 144 1.72 -6.93 3.06
C MET A 144 0.74 -7.32 1.94
N GLN A 145 1.17 -7.21 0.67
CA GLN A 145 0.37 -7.64 -0.48
C GLN A 145 0.02 -9.14 -0.42
N GLN A 146 0.95 -9.98 0.04
CA GLN A 146 0.71 -11.41 0.24
C GLN A 146 -0.37 -11.66 1.30
N ARG A 147 -0.34 -10.94 2.43
CA ARG A 147 -1.37 -11.06 3.49
C ARG A 147 -2.77 -10.73 2.97
N PHE A 148 -2.91 -9.70 2.13
CA PHE A 148 -4.19 -9.40 1.47
C PHE A 148 -4.63 -10.51 0.51
N SER A 149 -3.69 -11.04 -0.28
CA SER A 149 -3.97 -12.10 -1.25
C SER A 149 -4.41 -13.40 -0.56
N ASP A 150 -3.70 -13.80 0.49
CA ASP A 150 -4.02 -14.99 1.29
C ASP A 150 -5.42 -14.86 1.91
N ARG A 151 -5.80 -13.66 2.34
CA ARG A 151 -7.12 -13.40 2.90
C ARG A 151 -8.24 -13.59 1.88
N LEU A 152 -8.11 -12.99 0.69
CA LEU A 152 -9.07 -13.17 -0.40
C LEU A 152 -9.29 -14.65 -0.71
N LEU A 153 -8.22 -15.44 -0.77
CA LEU A 153 -8.31 -16.88 -1.03
C LEU A 153 -9.06 -17.61 0.08
N THR A 154 -8.78 -17.33 1.36
CA THR A 154 -9.50 -17.97 2.48
C THR A 154 -11.00 -17.64 2.52
N ASP A 155 -11.37 -16.40 2.18
CA ASP A 155 -12.79 -16.00 2.14
C ASP A 155 -13.51 -16.60 0.92
N HIS A 156 -12.83 -16.77 -0.22
CA HIS A 156 -13.35 -17.47 -1.40
C HIS A 156 -13.53 -18.97 -1.16
N ASP A 157 -12.57 -19.66 -0.54
CA ASP A 157 -12.69 -21.09 -0.22
C ASP A 157 -13.86 -21.36 0.74
N SER A 158 -14.12 -20.44 1.68
CA SER A 158 -15.28 -20.54 2.59
C SER A 158 -16.62 -20.35 1.87
N LEU A 159 -16.67 -19.51 0.81
CA LEU A 159 -17.88 -19.31 0.02
C LEU A 159 -18.13 -20.49 -0.92
N TYR A 160 -17.08 -20.96 -1.60
CA TYR A 160 -17.15 -22.11 -2.49
C TYR A 160 -17.56 -23.38 -1.73
N SER A 161 -17.00 -23.63 -0.54
CA SER A 161 -17.39 -24.78 0.30
C SER A 161 -18.87 -24.72 0.71
N ARG A 162 -19.41 -23.54 1.01
CA ARG A 162 -20.84 -23.36 1.32
C ARG A 162 -21.75 -23.57 0.12
N GLU A 163 -21.29 -23.22 -1.08
CA GLU A 163 -22.04 -23.46 -2.31
C GLU A 163 -22.01 -24.93 -2.74
N VAL A 164 -20.87 -25.61 -2.58
CA VAL A 164 -20.74 -27.05 -2.77
C VAL A 164 -21.64 -27.80 -1.80
N ASP A 165 -21.64 -27.47 -0.50
CA ASP A 165 -22.56 -28.07 0.48
C ASP A 165 -24.04 -27.85 0.11
N ARG A 166 -24.40 -26.68 -0.45
CA ARG A 166 -25.77 -26.41 -0.92
C ARG A 166 -26.15 -27.20 -2.16
N MET A 167 -25.19 -27.49 -3.04
CA MET A 167 -25.42 -28.32 -4.23
C MET A 167 -25.46 -29.82 -3.89
N GLU A 168 -24.67 -30.26 -2.90
CA GLU A 168 -24.64 -31.66 -2.44
C GLU A 168 -25.80 -32.00 -1.49
N HIS A 169 -26.34 -31.01 -0.77
CA HIS A 169 -27.49 -31.15 0.12
C HIS A 169 -28.64 -30.16 -0.20
N PRO A 170 -29.30 -30.27 -1.37
CA PRO A 170 -30.35 -29.34 -1.78
C PRO A 170 -31.64 -29.37 -0.94
N THR A 171 -31.78 -30.30 0.01
CA THR A 171 -33.04 -30.60 0.70
C THR A 171 -32.99 -30.47 2.22
N LEU A 172 -32.82 -29.24 2.75
CA LEU A 172 -33.23 -28.92 4.14
C LEU A 172 -33.80 -27.50 4.34
N LEU A 173 -34.09 -26.74 3.27
CA LEU A 173 -34.65 -25.38 3.40
C LEU A 173 -36.15 -25.24 3.07
N GLU A 174 -36.85 -26.33 2.70
CA GLU A 174 -38.31 -26.31 2.47
C GLU A 174 -39.14 -27.09 3.52
N SER A 175 -38.68 -27.16 4.77
CA SER A 175 -39.49 -27.73 5.87
C SER A 175 -39.66 -26.79 7.07
N GLY A 176 -39.60 -25.47 6.83
CA GLY A 176 -40.18 -24.47 7.71
C GLY A 176 -41.69 -24.37 7.49
N GLY A 177 -42.43 -25.41 7.90
CA GLY A 177 -43.89 -25.40 7.92
C GLY A 177 -44.40 -24.28 8.82
N PHE A 178 -45.00 -23.25 8.23
CA PHE A 178 -45.86 -22.32 8.93
C PHE A 178 -47.19 -23.02 9.23
N ARG A 179 -47.45 -23.26 10.51
CA ARG A 179 -48.79 -23.17 11.07
C ARG A 179 -49.07 -21.71 11.42
#